data_AF-D1VVI1-F1
#
_entry.id   AF-D1VVI1-F1
#
_cell.length_a   1.000
_cell.length_b   1.000
_cell.length_c   1.000
_cell.angle_alpha   90.00
_cell.angle_beta   90.00
_cell.angle_gamma   90.00
#
_symmetry.space_group_name_H-M   'P 1'
#
loop_
_entity.id
_entity.type
_entity.pdbx_description
1 polymer ?
#
loop_
_entity_poly.entity_id
_entity_poly.type
_entity_poly.pdbx_seq_one_letter_code
_entity_poly.pdbx_strand_id
1 'polypeptide(L)'
;MFDFNIEAHKYKNIFFIGIGGISMSALAELMIYNGYKVFGSDKNKSYETEKLESKGAKIYYDHKKEHIKDMDLIIYTDAISMDNEELKAAIVEKKDIIDRASFLGAIMKSYNISIAISGTHGKTSTTSMVAEIIKNLDTDPTIMLGGQLDDINGNIKIGKEKKLFLTEACEYKANILKLFPTTAVILNIDEDHLDYFDNIDHIIRTFKGFTEKLNKDDYCIINIDDENTRKLLPIDNAKLITFAIDKKADYMAKNIDFDMYGRPYYDLYYKDKYIGKVELAILGYHNIYNTLAAIGACHENGIDFEKCIKGIGDYKGVHRRLEFKGLYKNSRVMDDYAHHPTEIKSSISAIKKSCKKRLFTVFQPHTFTRTKLLLDSFAKSFDQSDVIIITDIYAAREKDYGDIHSKTLVDAISNHHKNAIYIKEFSDIIRYLKENLKDDDTVVTMGAGNVYEIGQELLKNN
;
A
#
# COMPACT_ATOMS: atom_id res chain seq x y z
N MET A 1 -17.84 -15.99 15.65
CA MET A 1 -17.42 -14.76 14.95
C MET A 1 -17.61 -13.62 15.94
N PHE A 2 -16.60 -12.79 16.17
CA PHE A 2 -16.76 -11.61 17.03
C PHE A 2 -17.75 -10.66 16.35
N ASP A 3 -18.81 -10.28 17.08
CA ASP A 3 -19.83 -9.36 16.59
C ASP A 3 -19.65 -8.01 17.28
N PHE A 4 -19.39 -6.98 16.47
CA PHE A 4 -19.15 -5.62 16.92
C PHE A 4 -19.88 -4.65 15.99
N ASN A 5 -20.79 -3.90 16.58
CA ASN A 5 -21.43 -2.77 15.96
C ASN A 5 -20.91 -1.50 16.66
N ILE A 6 -20.31 -0.60 15.89
CA ILE A 6 -19.71 0.65 16.38
C ILE A 6 -20.71 1.58 17.08
N GLU A 7 -22.02 1.40 16.84
CA GLU A 7 -23.10 2.20 17.45
C GLU A 7 -23.72 1.54 18.68
N ALA A 8 -23.50 0.25 18.87
CA ALA A 8 -24.11 -0.46 19.99
C ALA A 8 -23.45 -0.11 21.34
N HIS A 9 -22.27 0.50 21.33
CA HIS A 9 -21.50 0.87 22.53
C HIS A 9 -21.39 -0.26 23.57
N LYS A 10 -21.30 -1.52 23.10
CA LYS A 10 -21.22 -2.72 23.94
C LYS A 10 -20.02 -2.70 24.89
N TYR A 11 -18.93 -2.07 24.47
CA TYR A 11 -17.68 -1.93 25.22
C TYR A 11 -17.50 -0.48 25.67
N LYS A 12 -17.06 -0.27 26.91
CA LYS A 12 -16.83 1.08 27.46
C LYS A 12 -15.37 1.50 27.32
N ASN A 13 -14.46 0.58 27.64
CA ASN A 13 -13.02 0.78 27.65
C ASN A 13 -12.36 -0.19 26.63
N ILE A 14 -11.79 0.37 25.56
CA ILE A 14 -11.10 -0.39 24.51
C ILE A 14 -9.59 -0.16 24.65
N PHE A 15 -8.81 -1.24 24.68
CA PHE A 15 -7.36 -1.19 24.80
C PHE A 15 -6.67 -1.70 23.53
N PHE A 16 -5.76 -0.90 22.97
CA PHE A 16 -4.95 -1.27 21.81
C PHE A 16 -3.52 -1.61 22.22
N ILE A 17 -3.06 -2.84 21.97
CA ILE A 17 -1.65 -3.23 22.16
C ILE A 17 -0.88 -2.99 20.86
N GLY A 18 0.10 -2.09 20.89
CA GLY A 18 0.81 -1.58 19.70
C GLY A 18 0.03 -0.46 19.01
N ILE A 19 -0.51 0.48 19.81
CA ILE A 19 -1.42 1.53 19.34
C ILE A 19 -0.77 2.53 18.36
N GLY A 20 0.55 2.68 18.37
CA GLY A 20 1.30 3.60 17.52
C GLY A 20 1.43 3.15 16.07
N GLY A 21 1.12 1.88 15.75
CA GLY A 21 1.16 1.40 14.36
C GLY A 21 0.11 2.09 13.49
N ILE A 22 0.43 2.42 12.23
CA ILE A 22 -0.44 3.18 11.30
C ILE A 22 -1.89 2.66 11.27
N SER A 23 -2.12 1.36 11.06
CA SER A 23 -3.50 0.85 11.05
C SER A 23 -4.15 0.82 12.44
N MET A 24 -3.37 0.66 13.52
CA MET A 24 -3.87 0.61 14.89
C MET A 24 -4.31 2.00 15.35
N SER A 25 -3.51 3.03 15.05
CA SER A 25 -3.81 4.41 15.42
C SER A 25 -5.04 4.95 14.70
N ALA A 26 -5.23 4.60 13.43
CA ALA A 26 -6.44 4.93 12.68
C ALA A 26 -7.70 4.32 13.32
N LEU A 27 -7.65 3.03 13.68
CA LEU A 27 -8.77 2.35 14.33
C LEU A 27 -9.06 2.94 15.73
N ALA A 28 -8.02 3.25 16.50
CA ALA A 28 -8.13 3.92 17.79
C ALA A 28 -8.78 5.30 17.65
N GLU A 29 -8.35 6.11 16.68
CA GLU A 29 -8.93 7.41 16.41
C GLU A 29 -10.41 7.31 16.02
N LEU A 30 -10.78 6.32 15.20
CA LEU A 30 -12.17 6.05 14.85
C LEU A 30 -13.02 5.70 16.08
N MET A 31 -12.48 4.93 17.02
CA MET A 31 -13.17 4.59 18.26
C MET A 31 -13.37 5.82 19.15
N ILE A 32 -12.37 6.68 19.30
CA ILE A 32 -12.50 7.94 20.04
C ILE A 32 -13.60 8.82 19.43
N TYR A 33 -13.59 8.96 18.10
CA TYR A 33 -14.60 9.75 17.39
C TYR A 33 -16.02 9.22 17.62
N ASN A 34 -16.18 7.90 17.68
CA ASN A 34 -17.44 7.24 18.00
C ASN A 34 -17.68 7.14 19.52
N GLY A 35 -17.04 7.95 20.36
CA GLY A 35 -17.36 8.09 21.78
C GLY A 35 -16.87 6.98 22.70
N TYR A 36 -16.02 6.07 22.23
CA TYR A 36 -15.40 5.04 23.08
C TYR A 36 -14.25 5.63 23.90
N LYS A 37 -14.02 5.10 25.11
CA LYS A 37 -12.81 5.40 25.87
C LYS A 37 -11.68 4.50 25.37
N VAL A 38 -10.67 5.13 24.79
CA VAL A 38 -9.54 4.42 24.19
C VAL A 38 -8.31 4.50 25.08
N PHE A 39 -7.72 3.34 25.27
CA PHE A 39 -6.47 3.12 25.96
C PHE A 39 -5.53 2.36 25.03
N GLY A 40 -4.24 2.41 25.29
CA GLY A 40 -3.33 1.52 24.58
C GLY A 40 -1.90 1.56 25.09
N SER A 41 -1.08 0.67 24.55
CA SER A 41 0.34 0.59 24.84
C SER A 41 1.16 0.63 23.57
N ASP A 42 2.35 1.21 23.65
CA ASP A 42 3.39 1.08 22.63
C ASP A 42 4.78 1.14 23.29
N LYS A 43 5.83 0.74 22.57
CA LYS A 43 7.20 0.80 23.10
C LYS A 43 7.79 2.20 23.08
N ASN A 44 7.41 3.00 22.09
CA ASN A 44 7.99 4.31 21.84
C ASN A 44 6.90 5.36 21.61
N LYS A 45 7.23 6.60 21.94
CA LYS A 45 6.45 7.76 21.47
C LYS A 45 6.59 7.91 19.97
N SER A 46 5.49 8.24 19.30
CA SER A 46 5.45 8.61 17.89
C SER A 46 4.46 9.75 17.66
N TYR A 47 4.47 10.32 16.45
CA TYR A 47 3.49 11.31 16.04
C TYR A 47 2.04 10.80 16.22
N GLU A 48 1.80 9.53 15.89
CA GLU A 48 0.50 8.88 16.02
C GLU A 48 0.06 8.77 17.48
N THR A 49 0.96 8.37 18.40
CA THR A 49 0.62 8.26 19.82
C THR A 49 0.32 9.63 20.43
N GLU A 50 1.12 10.65 20.10
CA GLU A 50 0.89 12.02 20.56
C GLU A 50 -0.44 12.60 20.04
N LYS A 51 -0.76 12.35 18.76
CA LYS A 51 -2.05 12.75 18.16
C LYS A 51 -3.23 12.10 18.88
N LEU A 52 -3.15 10.82 19.22
CA LEU A 52 -4.20 10.11 19.96
C LEU A 52 -4.34 10.61 21.40
N GLU A 53 -3.24 10.88 22.10
CA GLU A 53 -3.25 11.49 23.43
C GLU A 53 -3.95 12.87 23.40
N SER A 54 -3.66 13.70 22.39
CA SER A 54 -4.34 15.00 22.22
C SER A 54 -5.85 14.88 21.97
N LYS A 55 -6.32 13.71 21.51
CA LYS A 55 -7.73 13.38 21.28
C LYS A 55 -8.38 12.68 22.48
N GLY A 56 -7.64 12.46 23.57
CA GLY A 56 -8.16 11.90 24.82
C GLY A 56 -7.88 10.41 25.02
N ALA A 57 -7.04 9.78 24.19
CA ALA A 57 -6.55 8.44 24.48
C ALA A 57 -5.61 8.46 25.69
N LYS A 58 -5.62 7.39 26.49
CA LYS A 58 -4.59 7.17 27.51
C LYS A 58 -3.60 6.12 27.03
N ILE A 59 -2.35 6.52 26.80
CA ILE A 59 -1.30 5.65 26.26
C ILE A 59 -0.25 5.34 27.31
N TYR A 60 0.19 4.09 27.35
CA TYR A 60 1.28 3.59 28.17
C TYR A 60 2.49 3.29 27.27
N TYR A 61 3.69 3.72 27.70
CA TYR A 61 4.93 3.54 26.94
C TYR A 61 5.78 2.38 27.48
N ASP A 62 5.08 1.33 27.91
CA ASP A 62 5.57 0.05 28.39
C ASP A 62 4.46 -0.99 28.26
N HIS A 63 4.81 -2.27 28.37
CA HIS A 63 3.85 -3.37 28.35
C HIS A 63 3.76 -4.00 29.73
N LYS A 64 2.62 -3.80 30.42
CA LYS A 64 2.40 -4.34 31.77
C LYS A 64 0.98 -4.85 31.93
N LYS A 65 0.84 -6.03 32.52
CA LYS A 65 -0.47 -6.67 32.76
C LYS A 65 -1.47 -5.77 33.50
N GLU A 66 -1.02 -4.85 34.34
CA GLU A 66 -1.88 -3.95 35.11
C GLU A 66 -2.69 -2.99 34.21
N HIS A 67 -2.23 -2.73 32.98
CA HIS A 67 -2.91 -1.81 32.06
C HIS A 67 -4.26 -2.34 31.56
N ILE A 68 -4.45 -3.67 31.50
CA ILE A 68 -5.67 -4.28 30.93
C ILE A 68 -6.77 -4.55 31.96
N LYS A 69 -6.52 -4.29 33.25
CA LYS A 69 -7.41 -4.68 34.35
C LYS A 69 -8.84 -4.19 34.18
N ASP A 70 -9.01 -2.91 33.86
CA ASP A 70 -10.33 -2.26 33.72
C ASP A 70 -10.80 -2.17 32.25
N MET A 71 -10.16 -2.94 31.35
CA MET A 71 -10.47 -2.92 29.92
C MET A 71 -11.50 -4.00 29.57
N ASP A 72 -12.38 -3.70 28.64
CA ASP A 72 -13.46 -4.60 28.22
C ASP A 72 -13.09 -5.36 26.94
N LEU A 73 -12.47 -4.66 25.99
CA LEU A 73 -12.04 -5.19 24.70
C LEU A 73 -10.55 -4.90 24.47
N ILE A 74 -9.80 -5.94 24.12
CA ILE A 74 -8.38 -5.86 23.81
C ILE A 74 -8.18 -6.09 22.31
N ILE A 75 -7.56 -5.12 21.65
CA ILE A 75 -7.23 -5.17 20.23
C ILE A 75 -5.71 -5.23 20.09
N TYR A 76 -5.19 -6.15 19.30
CA TYR A 76 -3.74 -6.32 19.13
C TYR A 76 -3.36 -6.48 17.66
N THR A 77 -2.13 -6.08 17.31
CA THR A 77 -1.57 -6.25 15.97
C THR A 77 -0.73 -7.52 15.86
N ASP A 78 -0.54 -8.05 14.64
CA ASP A 78 0.31 -9.22 14.36
C ASP A 78 1.79 -9.02 14.72
N ALA A 79 2.20 -7.78 15.03
CA ALA A 79 3.54 -7.47 15.53
C ALA A 79 3.71 -7.76 17.04
N ILE A 80 2.63 -7.99 17.77
CA ILE A 80 2.67 -8.33 19.19
C ILE A 80 2.91 -9.83 19.34
N SER A 81 3.97 -10.18 20.06
CA SER A 81 4.25 -11.58 20.41
C SER A 81 3.19 -12.12 21.37
N MET A 82 2.86 -13.41 21.27
CA MET A 82 2.04 -14.11 22.26
C MET A 82 2.67 -14.11 23.66
N ASP A 83 3.96 -13.76 23.77
CA ASP A 83 4.63 -13.58 25.04
C ASP A 83 4.40 -12.23 25.73
N ASN A 84 3.75 -11.28 25.05
CA ASN A 84 3.43 -9.97 25.59
C ASN A 84 2.58 -10.08 26.89
N GLU A 85 3.00 -9.38 27.94
CA GLU A 85 2.38 -9.50 29.27
C GLU A 85 0.92 -9.03 29.30
N GLU A 86 0.57 -8.00 28.53
CA GLU A 86 -0.80 -7.48 28.43
C GLU A 86 -1.71 -8.48 27.71
N LEU A 87 -1.24 -9.06 26.61
CA LEU A 87 -1.99 -10.06 25.86
C LEU A 87 -2.18 -11.35 26.67
N LYS A 88 -1.13 -11.82 27.36
CA LYS A 88 -1.22 -12.97 28.28
C LYS A 88 -2.22 -12.72 29.40
N ALA A 89 -2.16 -11.55 30.03
CA ALA A 89 -3.07 -11.19 31.11
C ALA A 89 -4.52 -11.14 30.61
N ALA A 90 -4.77 -10.54 29.44
CA ALA A 90 -6.08 -10.51 28.82
C ALA A 90 -6.67 -11.92 28.60
N ILE A 91 -5.84 -12.88 28.15
CA ILE A 91 -6.25 -14.28 27.95
C ILE A 91 -6.60 -14.94 29.29
N VAL A 92 -5.74 -14.78 30.30
CA VAL A 92 -5.94 -15.36 31.64
C VAL A 92 -7.19 -14.79 32.31
N GLU A 93 -7.42 -13.49 32.17
CA GLU A 93 -8.59 -12.78 32.71
C GLU A 93 -9.86 -12.97 31.85
N LYS A 94 -9.78 -13.71 30.73
CA LYS A 94 -10.87 -13.98 29.80
C LYS A 94 -11.56 -12.70 29.29
N LYS A 95 -10.76 -11.68 28.99
CA LYS A 95 -11.22 -10.47 28.31
C LYS A 95 -11.67 -10.82 26.89
N ASP A 96 -12.52 -9.97 26.30
CA ASP A 96 -12.75 -10.07 24.86
C ASP A 96 -11.49 -9.60 24.13
N ILE A 97 -10.97 -10.44 23.24
CA ILE A 97 -9.72 -10.19 22.51
C ILE A 97 -9.99 -10.36 21.02
N ILE A 98 -9.46 -9.43 20.23
CA ILE A 98 -9.56 -9.48 18.77
C ILE A 98 -8.28 -8.96 18.11
N ASP A 99 -7.87 -9.62 17.03
CA ASP A 99 -6.77 -9.12 16.22
C ASP A 99 -7.22 -7.94 15.34
N ARG A 100 -6.27 -7.05 15.01
CA ARG A 100 -6.49 -5.85 14.19
C ARG A 100 -7.29 -6.13 12.90
N ALA A 101 -6.98 -7.20 12.17
CA ALA A 101 -7.64 -7.48 10.89
C ALA A 101 -9.10 -7.90 11.09
N SER A 102 -9.37 -8.76 12.07
CA SER A 102 -10.75 -9.11 12.44
C SER A 102 -11.53 -7.90 12.96
N PHE A 103 -10.88 -7.00 13.71
CA PHE A 103 -11.54 -5.78 14.18
C PHE A 103 -11.89 -4.84 13.03
N LEU A 104 -10.96 -4.60 12.10
CA LEU A 104 -11.24 -3.85 10.87
C LEU A 104 -12.40 -4.46 10.08
N GLY A 105 -12.43 -5.79 9.93
CA GLY A 105 -13.54 -6.49 9.28
C GLY A 105 -14.89 -6.26 9.98
N ALA A 106 -14.91 -6.21 11.31
CA ALA A 106 -16.12 -5.88 12.05
C ALA A 106 -16.55 -4.42 11.86
N ILE A 107 -15.59 -3.48 11.81
CA ILE A 107 -15.86 -2.07 11.49
C ILE A 107 -16.48 -1.93 10.10
N MET A 108 -15.97 -2.63 9.10
CA MET A 108 -16.49 -2.57 7.72
C MET A 108 -17.99 -2.88 7.64
N LYS A 109 -18.49 -3.83 8.45
CA LYS A 109 -19.92 -4.19 8.51
C LYS A 109 -20.81 -3.07 9.06
N SER A 110 -20.23 -2.07 9.71
CA SER A 110 -20.98 -0.91 10.24
C SER A 110 -21.22 0.17 9.18
N TYR A 111 -20.80 -0.04 7.93
CA TYR A 111 -20.96 0.90 6.83
C TYR A 111 -21.81 0.30 5.72
N ASN A 112 -22.64 1.13 5.07
CA ASN A 112 -23.50 0.68 3.95
C ASN A 112 -22.66 0.28 2.74
N ILE A 113 -21.61 1.07 2.46
CA ILE A 113 -20.64 0.80 1.40
C ILE A 113 -19.28 0.65 2.06
N SER A 114 -18.61 -0.47 1.82
CA SER A 114 -17.25 -0.72 2.26
C SER A 114 -16.40 -1.17 1.08
N ILE A 115 -15.54 -0.26 0.61
CA ILE A 115 -14.61 -0.46 -0.49
C ILE A 115 -13.28 -0.94 0.08
N ALA A 116 -12.87 -2.15 -0.31
CA ALA A 116 -11.60 -2.75 0.05
C ALA A 116 -10.72 -2.92 -1.19
N ILE A 117 -9.59 -2.22 -1.22
CA ILE A 117 -8.61 -2.30 -2.30
C ILE A 117 -7.55 -3.34 -1.96
N SER A 118 -7.42 -4.38 -2.78
CA SER A 118 -6.52 -5.50 -2.57
C SER A 118 -5.71 -5.88 -3.83
N GLY A 119 -4.80 -6.82 -3.68
CA GLY A 119 -3.87 -7.28 -4.72
C GLY A 119 -2.43 -7.17 -4.24
N THR A 120 -1.48 -7.86 -4.87
CA THR A 120 -0.08 -7.86 -4.40
C THR A 120 0.54 -6.45 -4.51
N HIS A 121 0.33 -5.78 -5.64
CA HIS A 121 0.88 -4.45 -5.94
C HIS A 121 -0.21 -3.41 -6.20
N GLY A 122 0.11 -2.12 -5.95
CA GLY A 122 -0.75 -0.98 -6.32
C GLY A 122 -1.88 -0.64 -5.34
N LYS A 123 -2.01 -1.37 -4.21
CA LYS A 123 -3.04 -1.16 -3.18
C LYS A 123 -3.10 0.30 -2.71
N THR A 124 -2.01 0.80 -2.11
CA THR A 124 -1.94 2.16 -1.55
C THR A 124 -2.21 3.24 -2.59
N SER A 125 -1.67 3.10 -3.81
CA SER A 125 -1.88 4.07 -4.88
C SER A 125 -3.33 4.09 -5.34
N THR A 126 -3.95 2.92 -5.55
CA THR A 126 -5.37 2.82 -5.91
C THR A 126 -6.28 3.32 -4.80
N THR A 127 -6.03 2.97 -3.53
CA THR A 127 -6.79 3.50 -2.40
C THR A 127 -6.68 5.01 -2.30
N SER A 128 -5.49 5.58 -2.55
CA SER A 128 -5.31 7.03 -2.55
C SER A 128 -6.01 7.72 -3.73
N MET A 129 -6.06 7.08 -4.90
CA MET A 129 -6.86 7.57 -6.04
C MET A 129 -8.36 7.55 -5.73
N VAL A 130 -8.86 6.46 -5.13
CA VAL A 130 -10.26 6.40 -4.68
C VAL A 130 -10.52 7.49 -3.64
N ALA A 131 -9.61 7.66 -2.66
CA ALA A 131 -9.70 8.72 -1.66
C ALA A 131 -9.78 10.11 -2.30
N GLU A 132 -8.98 10.40 -3.33
CA GLU A 132 -9.02 11.65 -4.07
C GLU A 132 -10.37 11.90 -4.75
N ILE A 133 -10.93 10.87 -5.39
CA ILE A 133 -12.26 10.95 -6.02
C ILE A 133 -13.34 11.26 -4.97
N ILE A 134 -13.27 10.64 -3.80
CA ILE A 134 -14.36 10.69 -2.82
C ILE A 134 -14.23 11.75 -1.73
N LYS A 135 -13.03 12.32 -1.50
CA LYS A 135 -12.77 13.17 -0.32
C LYS A 135 -13.65 14.40 -0.23
N ASN A 136 -14.04 14.96 -1.39
CA ASN A 136 -14.85 16.18 -1.53
C ASN A 136 -16.30 15.91 -1.93
N LEU A 137 -16.76 14.66 -1.87
CA LEU A 137 -18.15 14.32 -2.15
C LEU A 137 -19.05 14.59 -0.94
N ASP A 138 -20.31 14.93 -1.22
CA ASP A 138 -21.37 15.09 -0.21
C ASP A 138 -21.63 13.82 0.61
N THR A 139 -21.08 12.67 0.19
CA THR A 139 -21.20 11.39 0.89
C THR A 139 -20.40 11.31 2.19
N ASP A 140 -19.53 12.29 2.47
CA ASP A 140 -18.67 12.39 3.66
C ASP A 140 -18.07 11.02 4.09
N PRO A 141 -17.14 10.46 3.29
CA PRO A 141 -16.64 9.10 3.51
C PRO A 141 -15.66 9.02 4.68
N THR A 142 -15.64 7.86 5.33
CA THR A 142 -14.52 7.46 6.18
C THR A 142 -13.45 6.80 5.31
N ILE A 143 -12.22 7.31 5.38
CA ILE A 143 -11.08 6.84 4.59
C ILE A 143 -9.99 6.41 5.57
N MET A 144 -9.53 5.17 5.45
CA MET A 144 -8.44 4.63 6.26
C MET A 144 -7.35 4.06 5.36
N LEU A 145 -6.18 4.70 5.37
CA LEU A 145 -5.07 4.38 4.47
C LEU A 145 -3.98 3.56 5.18
N GLY A 146 -3.21 2.79 4.39
CA GLY A 146 -2.02 2.07 4.84
C GLY A 146 -0.78 2.96 5.04
N GLY A 147 -0.89 4.26 4.73
CA GLY A 147 0.16 5.27 4.87
C GLY A 147 -0.42 6.66 5.18
N GLN A 148 0.44 7.68 5.19
CA GLN A 148 0.01 9.07 5.37
C GLN A 148 -0.34 9.71 4.01
N LEU A 149 -1.43 10.48 3.99
CA LEU A 149 -1.83 11.29 2.84
C LEU A 149 -2.05 12.74 3.32
N ASP A 150 -1.33 13.67 2.71
CA ASP A 150 -1.33 15.09 3.08
C ASP A 150 -2.74 15.69 3.04
N ASP A 151 -3.51 15.34 2.02
CA ASP A 151 -4.85 15.87 1.78
C ASP A 151 -5.87 15.54 2.88
N ILE A 152 -5.62 14.51 3.69
CA ILE A 152 -6.46 14.15 4.84
C ILE A 152 -5.74 14.35 6.19
N ASN A 153 -4.54 14.94 6.17
CA ASN A 153 -3.72 15.23 7.35
C ASN A 153 -3.51 14.00 8.27
N GLY A 154 -3.14 12.89 7.64
CA GLY A 154 -2.79 11.64 8.32
C GLY A 154 -3.19 10.40 7.56
N ASN A 155 -3.52 9.34 8.30
CA ASN A 155 -3.87 8.01 7.84
C ASN A 155 -5.38 7.71 7.93
N ILE A 156 -6.17 8.62 8.49
CA ILE A 156 -7.62 8.49 8.61
C ILE A 156 -8.35 9.82 8.41
N LYS A 157 -9.42 9.80 7.60
CA LYS A 157 -10.48 10.82 7.56
C LYS A 157 -11.75 10.14 8.05
N ILE A 158 -12.47 10.73 9.01
CA ILE A 158 -13.68 10.13 9.56
C ILE A 158 -14.90 10.89 9.05
N GLY A 159 -15.78 10.17 8.37
CA GLY A 159 -17.07 10.66 7.89
C GLY A 159 -18.16 10.51 8.95
N LYS A 160 -19.12 11.44 8.97
CA LYS A 160 -20.20 11.49 9.97
C LYS A 160 -21.28 10.44 9.73
N GLU A 161 -21.64 10.20 8.47
CA GLU A 161 -22.89 9.50 8.12
C GLU A 161 -22.72 8.01 7.84
N LYS A 162 -21.52 7.45 8.06
CA LYS A 162 -21.18 6.01 7.86
C LYS A 162 -21.66 5.42 6.53
N LYS A 163 -21.77 6.26 5.51
CA LYS A 163 -22.24 5.88 4.17
C LYS A 163 -21.20 5.03 3.44
N LEU A 164 -19.94 5.45 3.49
CA LEU A 164 -18.85 4.85 2.73
C LEU A 164 -17.59 4.73 3.60
N PHE A 165 -17.03 3.54 3.65
CA PHE A 165 -15.73 3.23 4.24
C PHE A 165 -14.76 2.76 3.16
N LEU A 166 -13.60 3.41 3.05
CA LEU A 166 -12.53 3.04 2.13
C LEU A 166 -11.32 2.54 2.91
N THR A 167 -10.79 1.37 2.54
CA THR A 167 -9.54 0.88 3.13
C THR A 167 -8.70 0.01 2.20
N GLU A 168 -7.42 -0.12 2.55
CA GLU A 168 -6.53 -1.14 1.99
C GLU A 168 -6.78 -2.51 2.64
N ALA A 169 -6.90 -3.52 1.80
CA ALA A 169 -7.05 -4.91 2.19
C ALA A 169 -5.76 -5.67 1.90
N CYS A 170 -4.96 -5.87 2.95
CA CYS A 170 -3.70 -6.58 2.88
C CYS A 170 -3.88 -8.10 3.05
N GLU A 171 -3.29 -8.85 2.12
CA GLU A 171 -3.26 -10.29 2.03
C GLU A 171 -2.29 -10.95 3.01
N TYR A 172 -1.29 -10.23 3.54
CA TYR A 172 -0.29 -10.77 4.46
C TYR A 172 -0.95 -11.54 5.61
N LYS A 173 -0.46 -12.76 5.89
CA LYS A 173 -1.02 -13.70 6.86
C LYS A 173 -2.49 -14.06 6.62
N ALA A 174 -2.93 -14.03 5.37
CA ALA A 174 -4.33 -14.23 4.95
C ALA A 174 -5.32 -13.31 5.70
N ASN A 175 -4.87 -12.15 6.18
CA ASN A 175 -5.71 -11.22 6.95
C ASN A 175 -6.91 -10.70 6.16
N ILE A 176 -6.80 -10.66 4.84
CA ILE A 176 -7.89 -10.30 3.93
C ILE A 176 -9.13 -11.18 4.10
N LEU A 177 -8.98 -12.45 4.53
CA LEU A 177 -10.08 -13.37 4.81
C LEU A 177 -10.95 -12.98 6.02
N LYS A 178 -10.46 -12.04 6.83
CA LYS A 178 -11.14 -11.51 8.01
C LYS A 178 -11.92 -10.23 7.70
N LEU A 179 -11.83 -9.72 6.46
CA LEU A 179 -12.50 -8.50 6.02
C LEU A 179 -13.85 -8.82 5.37
N PHE A 180 -14.78 -7.86 5.46
CA PHE A 180 -16.15 -8.01 4.97
C PHE A 180 -16.59 -6.78 4.17
N PRO A 181 -16.01 -6.54 2.97
CA PRO A 181 -16.39 -5.44 2.12
C PRO A 181 -17.73 -5.68 1.42
N THR A 182 -18.36 -4.59 0.97
CA THR A 182 -19.43 -4.66 -0.04
C THR A 182 -18.90 -4.40 -1.45
N THR A 183 -17.65 -3.95 -1.58
CA THR A 183 -16.91 -3.84 -2.84
C THR A 183 -15.48 -4.28 -2.63
N ALA A 184 -15.10 -5.42 -3.21
CA ALA A 184 -13.72 -5.90 -3.22
C ALA A 184 -13.07 -5.63 -4.58
N VAL A 185 -11.94 -4.94 -4.57
CA VAL A 185 -11.10 -4.70 -5.75
C VAL A 185 -9.87 -5.58 -5.66
N ILE A 186 -9.57 -6.37 -6.69
CA ILE A 186 -8.37 -7.21 -6.77
C ILE A 186 -7.54 -6.77 -7.98
N LEU A 187 -6.43 -6.09 -7.72
CA LEU A 187 -5.60 -5.45 -8.74
C LEU A 187 -4.74 -6.42 -9.56
N ASN A 188 -4.12 -7.37 -8.87
CA ASN A 188 -3.18 -8.37 -9.40
C ASN A 188 -2.88 -9.39 -8.29
N ILE A 189 -2.36 -10.56 -8.67
CA ILE A 189 -1.87 -11.59 -7.73
C ILE A 189 -0.49 -12.06 -8.21
N ASP A 190 0.52 -11.80 -7.39
CA ASP A 190 1.93 -12.14 -7.63
C ASP A 190 2.54 -12.80 -6.38
N GLU A 191 3.69 -13.46 -6.53
CA GLU A 191 4.42 -14.11 -5.44
C GLU A 191 5.09 -13.07 -4.52
N ASP A 192 4.46 -12.78 -3.38
CA ASP A 192 5.06 -12.01 -2.29
C ASP A 192 4.71 -12.67 -0.95
N HIS A 193 5.36 -12.23 0.12
CA HIS A 193 5.12 -12.75 1.48
C HIS A 193 5.31 -14.27 1.60
N LEU A 194 6.34 -14.80 0.91
CA LEU A 194 6.70 -16.22 0.93
C LEU A 194 7.27 -16.71 2.29
N ASP A 195 7.38 -15.81 3.27
CA ASP A 195 7.56 -16.15 4.69
C ASP A 195 6.29 -16.75 5.33
N TYR A 196 5.13 -16.52 4.70
CA TYR A 196 3.83 -17.04 5.12
C TYR A 196 3.16 -17.92 4.07
N PHE A 197 3.16 -17.48 2.80
CA PHE A 197 2.54 -18.24 1.71
C PHE A 197 3.49 -19.29 1.17
N ASP A 198 2.98 -20.51 0.96
CA ASP A 198 3.81 -21.62 0.46
C ASP A 198 4.23 -21.41 -1.00
N ASN A 199 3.33 -20.86 -1.82
CA ASN A 199 3.48 -20.62 -3.26
C ASN A 199 2.32 -19.78 -3.79
N ILE A 200 2.39 -19.43 -5.08
CA ILE A 200 1.33 -18.71 -5.80
C ILE A 200 -0.07 -19.33 -5.65
N ASP A 201 -0.21 -20.66 -5.61
CA ASP A 201 -1.52 -21.30 -5.48
C ASP A 201 -2.12 -21.09 -4.08
N HIS A 202 -1.30 -21.00 -3.04
CA HIS A 202 -1.77 -20.59 -1.71
C HIS A 202 -2.33 -19.16 -1.76
N ILE A 203 -1.60 -18.23 -2.38
CA ILE A 203 -2.04 -16.83 -2.52
C ILE A 203 -3.37 -16.75 -3.29
N ILE A 204 -3.48 -17.45 -4.43
CA ILE A 204 -4.73 -17.50 -5.22
C ILE A 204 -5.89 -18.06 -4.39
N ARG A 205 -5.70 -19.14 -3.62
CA ARG A 205 -6.74 -19.69 -2.73
C ARG A 205 -7.16 -18.67 -1.67
N THR A 206 -6.23 -17.89 -1.14
CA THR A 206 -6.55 -16.81 -0.18
C THR A 206 -7.40 -15.71 -0.82
N PHE A 207 -7.07 -15.26 -2.03
CA PHE A 207 -7.92 -14.30 -2.75
C PHE A 207 -9.28 -14.88 -3.13
N LYS A 208 -9.35 -16.17 -3.49
CA LYS A 208 -10.64 -16.84 -3.73
C LYS A 208 -11.51 -16.84 -2.48
N GLY A 209 -10.96 -17.20 -1.32
CA GLY A 209 -11.68 -17.15 -0.05
C GLY A 209 -12.12 -15.73 0.35
N PHE A 210 -11.45 -14.69 -0.14
CA PHE A 210 -11.89 -13.30 0.01
C PHE A 210 -13.10 -12.97 -0.86
N THR A 211 -13.11 -13.41 -2.13
CA THR A 211 -14.28 -13.25 -3.02
C THR A 211 -15.52 -13.97 -2.50
N GLU A 212 -15.34 -15.11 -1.81
CA GLU A 212 -16.42 -15.89 -1.18
C GLU A 212 -17.08 -15.17 0.01
N LYS A 213 -16.49 -14.07 0.53
CA LYS A 213 -17.09 -13.25 1.59
C LYS A 213 -18.16 -12.29 1.07
N LEU A 214 -18.21 -12.07 -0.24
CA LEU A 214 -19.17 -11.18 -0.88
C LEU A 214 -20.53 -11.84 -1.02
N ASN A 215 -21.57 -11.02 -1.02
CA ASN A 215 -22.96 -11.40 -1.26
C ASN A 215 -23.41 -10.95 -2.66
N LYS A 216 -24.59 -11.41 -3.07
CA LYS A 216 -25.13 -11.21 -4.42
C LYS A 216 -25.22 -9.74 -4.84
N ASP A 217 -25.45 -8.85 -3.89
CA ASP A 217 -25.57 -7.41 -4.15
C ASP A 217 -24.25 -6.65 -4.09
N ASP A 218 -23.19 -7.28 -3.56
CA ASP A 218 -21.85 -6.74 -3.44
C ASP A 218 -21.10 -6.81 -4.78
N TYR A 219 -20.04 -6.01 -4.93
CA TYR A 219 -19.22 -5.94 -6.13
C TYR A 219 -17.88 -6.66 -5.96
N CYS A 220 -17.51 -7.45 -6.97
CA CYS A 220 -16.15 -7.98 -7.12
C CYS A 220 -15.53 -7.39 -8.39
N ILE A 221 -14.53 -6.53 -8.22
CA ILE A 221 -13.87 -5.81 -9.32
C ILE A 221 -12.48 -6.40 -9.52
N ILE A 222 -12.21 -7.02 -10.67
CA ILE A 222 -10.94 -7.71 -10.93
C ILE A 222 -10.26 -7.24 -12.22
N ASN A 223 -8.92 -7.23 -12.20
CA ASN A 223 -8.12 -7.10 -13.41
C ASN A 223 -8.17 -8.40 -14.19
N ILE A 224 -8.57 -8.42 -15.45
CA ILE A 224 -8.55 -9.66 -16.25
C ILE A 224 -7.30 -9.80 -17.13
N ASP A 225 -6.44 -8.78 -17.21
CA ASP A 225 -5.14 -8.93 -17.89
C ASP A 225 -4.15 -9.71 -17.05
N ASP A 226 -4.27 -9.65 -15.73
CA ASP A 226 -3.51 -10.49 -14.81
C ASP A 226 -3.97 -11.96 -14.92
N GLU A 227 -3.01 -12.88 -15.03
CA GLU A 227 -3.31 -14.30 -15.24
C GLU A 227 -3.80 -14.99 -13.97
N ASN A 228 -3.37 -14.53 -12.80
CA ASN A 228 -3.68 -15.17 -11.52
C ASN A 228 -5.02 -14.69 -10.97
N THR A 229 -5.40 -13.43 -11.17
CA THR A 229 -6.76 -12.92 -10.90
C THR A 229 -7.80 -13.61 -11.77
N ARG A 230 -7.49 -13.92 -13.04
CA ARG A 230 -8.39 -14.69 -13.92
C ARG A 230 -8.72 -16.08 -13.38
N LYS A 231 -7.81 -16.70 -12.61
CA LYS A 231 -8.05 -18.00 -11.96
C LYS A 231 -9.10 -17.93 -10.84
N LEU A 232 -9.54 -16.73 -10.45
CA LEU A 232 -10.65 -16.55 -9.50
C LEU A 232 -12.02 -16.81 -10.14
N LEU A 233 -12.12 -16.81 -11.48
CA LEU A 233 -13.37 -17.04 -12.19
C LEU A 233 -13.81 -18.52 -12.17
N PRO A 234 -15.13 -18.81 -12.16
CA PRO A 234 -16.24 -17.85 -12.09
C PRO A 234 -16.47 -17.31 -10.67
N ILE A 235 -17.08 -16.12 -10.58
CA ILE A 235 -17.51 -15.48 -9.32
C ILE A 235 -19.02 -15.24 -9.42
N ASP A 236 -19.80 -16.20 -8.93
CA ASP A 236 -21.27 -16.20 -9.08
C ASP A 236 -22.02 -15.68 -7.85
N ASN A 237 -21.31 -15.50 -6.72
CA ASN A 237 -21.88 -15.04 -5.46
C ASN A 237 -21.94 -13.51 -5.34
N ALA A 238 -21.45 -12.75 -6.33
CA ALA A 238 -21.38 -11.29 -6.32
C ALA A 238 -21.54 -10.70 -7.74
N LYS A 239 -21.72 -9.39 -7.85
CA LYS A 239 -21.69 -8.67 -9.13
C LYS A 239 -20.24 -8.56 -9.60
N LEU A 240 -19.85 -9.41 -10.54
CA LEU A 240 -18.54 -9.37 -11.17
C LEU A 240 -18.43 -8.17 -12.11
N ILE A 241 -17.36 -7.39 -11.94
CA ILE A 241 -16.97 -6.27 -12.78
C ILE A 241 -15.51 -6.45 -13.15
N THR A 242 -15.16 -6.18 -14.40
CA THR A 242 -13.81 -6.42 -14.93
C THR A 242 -13.16 -5.13 -15.42
N PHE A 243 -11.85 -5.01 -15.24
CA PHE A 243 -11.06 -3.99 -15.92
C PHE A 243 -9.84 -4.59 -16.61
N ALA A 244 -9.42 -3.95 -17.69
CA ALA A 244 -8.27 -4.37 -18.50
C ALA A 244 -7.82 -3.26 -19.43
N ILE A 245 -6.62 -3.40 -19.97
CA ILE A 245 -6.12 -2.65 -21.11
C ILE A 245 -6.12 -3.54 -22.37
N ASP A 246 -5.62 -4.77 -22.25
CA ASP A 246 -5.36 -5.65 -23.40
C ASP A 246 -6.57 -6.55 -23.72
N LYS A 247 -7.26 -7.06 -22.71
CA LYS A 247 -8.45 -7.92 -22.87
C LYS A 247 -9.75 -7.11 -22.85
N LYS A 248 -10.81 -7.72 -23.39
CA LYS A 248 -12.17 -7.16 -23.31
C LYS A 248 -12.68 -7.22 -21.88
N ALA A 249 -12.95 -6.06 -21.29
CA ALA A 249 -13.47 -5.91 -19.93
C ALA A 249 -14.59 -4.85 -19.86
N ASP A 250 -15.22 -4.70 -18.70
CA ASP A 250 -16.23 -3.65 -18.47
C ASP A 250 -15.59 -2.26 -18.51
N TYR A 251 -14.46 -2.07 -17.83
CA TYR A 251 -13.68 -0.84 -17.84
C TYR A 251 -12.41 -1.02 -18.65
N MET A 252 -12.21 -0.17 -19.66
CA MET A 252 -11.05 -0.25 -20.54
C MET A 252 -10.39 1.10 -20.77
N ALA A 253 -9.06 1.10 -20.86
CA ALA A 253 -8.29 2.22 -21.38
C ALA A 253 -7.92 1.96 -22.84
N LYS A 254 -8.25 2.90 -23.73
CA LYS A 254 -7.89 2.87 -25.16
C LYS A 254 -7.13 4.14 -25.53
N ASN A 255 -6.48 4.12 -26.70
CA ASN A 255 -5.72 5.28 -27.22
C ASN A 255 -4.72 5.83 -26.18
N ILE A 256 -4.01 4.92 -25.52
CA ILE A 256 -3.05 5.26 -24.47
C ILE A 256 -1.83 5.92 -25.10
N ASP A 257 -1.46 7.07 -24.57
CA ASP A 257 -0.22 7.76 -24.94
C ASP A 257 0.33 8.53 -23.73
N PHE A 258 1.47 9.19 -23.88
CA PHE A 258 2.21 9.84 -22.80
C PHE A 258 2.54 11.28 -23.17
N ASP A 259 2.47 12.18 -22.19
CA ASP A 259 2.92 13.55 -22.39
C ASP A 259 4.45 13.67 -22.39
N MET A 260 4.96 14.88 -22.64
CA MET A 260 6.41 15.16 -22.67
C MET A 260 7.15 14.87 -21.36
N TYR A 261 6.42 14.70 -20.25
CA TYR A 261 6.96 14.35 -18.94
C TYR A 261 6.81 12.86 -18.64
N GLY A 262 6.26 12.07 -19.56
CA GLY A 262 6.02 10.63 -19.41
C GLY A 262 4.78 10.27 -18.59
N ARG A 263 3.86 11.22 -18.39
CA ARG A 263 2.58 10.97 -17.70
C ARG A 263 1.56 10.43 -18.70
N PRO A 264 0.88 9.31 -18.38
CA PRO A 264 -0.06 8.70 -19.30
C PRO A 264 -1.37 9.48 -19.39
N TYR A 265 -1.98 9.43 -20.57
CA TYR A 265 -3.36 9.80 -20.80
C TYR A 265 -4.03 8.76 -21.70
N TYR A 266 -5.34 8.60 -21.58
CA TYR A 266 -6.09 7.59 -22.33
C TYR A 266 -7.57 7.94 -22.46
N ASP A 267 -8.26 7.25 -23.35
CA ASP A 267 -9.71 7.28 -23.49
C ASP A 267 -10.34 6.19 -22.63
N LEU A 268 -11.17 6.58 -21.66
CA LEU A 268 -11.92 5.66 -20.81
C LEU A 268 -13.14 5.12 -21.55
N TYR A 269 -13.28 3.80 -21.55
CA TYR A 269 -14.44 3.09 -22.04
C TYR A 269 -15.12 2.32 -20.91
N TYR A 270 -16.46 2.38 -20.86
CA TYR A 270 -17.29 1.53 -20.01
C TYR A 270 -18.28 0.76 -20.86
N LYS A 271 -18.24 -0.58 -20.80
CA LYS A 271 -19.09 -1.49 -21.59
C LYS A 271 -19.10 -1.12 -23.08
N ASP A 272 -17.89 -0.99 -23.64
CA ASP A 272 -17.61 -0.60 -25.03
C ASP A 272 -18.07 0.83 -25.44
N LYS A 273 -18.58 1.65 -24.51
CA LYS A 273 -18.93 3.05 -24.78
C LYS A 273 -17.83 4.00 -24.32
N TYR A 274 -17.49 4.97 -25.16
CA TYR A 274 -16.58 6.06 -24.78
C TYR A 274 -17.21 6.92 -23.69
N ILE A 275 -16.46 7.17 -22.63
CA ILE A 275 -16.90 7.97 -21.47
C ILE A 275 -16.21 9.33 -21.45
N GLY A 276 -14.89 9.36 -21.65
CA GLY A 276 -14.12 10.60 -21.60
C GLY A 276 -12.62 10.36 -21.58
N LYS A 277 -11.85 11.44 -21.71
CA LYS A 277 -10.39 11.41 -21.61
C LYS A 277 -9.96 11.45 -20.14
N VAL A 278 -9.01 10.60 -19.77
CA VAL A 278 -8.37 10.58 -18.46
C VAL A 278 -6.91 10.98 -18.63
N GLU A 279 -6.47 11.97 -17.85
CA GLU A 279 -5.09 12.47 -17.84
C GLU A 279 -4.53 12.31 -16.43
N LEU A 280 -3.37 11.67 -16.29
CA LEU A 280 -2.75 11.45 -14.99
C LEU A 280 -1.70 12.52 -14.71
N ALA A 281 -1.61 12.98 -13.46
CA ALA A 281 -0.51 13.84 -13.03
C ALA A 281 0.74 13.05 -12.57
N ILE A 282 0.65 11.73 -12.54
CA ILE A 282 1.70 10.80 -12.08
C ILE A 282 2.25 9.95 -13.23
N LEU A 283 3.42 9.35 -13.02
CA LEU A 283 4.08 8.51 -14.01
C LEU A 283 3.61 7.05 -13.96
N GLY A 284 3.81 6.33 -15.07
CA GLY A 284 3.81 4.87 -15.09
C GLY A 284 2.55 4.24 -15.69
N TYR A 285 2.77 3.28 -16.59
CA TYR A 285 1.71 2.55 -17.28
C TYR A 285 0.84 1.74 -16.31
N HIS A 286 1.42 1.20 -15.24
CA HIS A 286 0.69 0.47 -14.21
C HIS A 286 -0.36 1.35 -13.51
N ASN A 287 -0.18 2.67 -13.48
CA ASN A 287 -1.18 3.57 -12.91
C ASN A 287 -2.44 3.68 -13.78
N ILE A 288 -2.40 3.28 -15.05
CA ILE A 288 -3.62 3.16 -15.86
C ILE A 288 -4.53 2.08 -15.27
N TYR A 289 -3.99 0.90 -14.94
CA TYR A 289 -4.74 -0.14 -14.23
C TYR A 289 -5.30 0.35 -12.90
N ASN A 290 -4.49 1.04 -12.09
CA ASN A 290 -4.93 1.62 -10.81
C ASN A 290 -6.09 2.60 -11.01
N THR A 291 -6.03 3.46 -12.04
CA THR A 291 -7.12 4.40 -12.33
C THR A 291 -8.39 3.72 -12.82
N LEU A 292 -8.30 2.67 -13.65
CA LEU A 292 -9.47 1.90 -14.07
C LEU A 292 -10.15 1.22 -12.87
N ALA A 293 -9.35 0.65 -11.96
CA ALA A 293 -9.83 0.04 -10.74
C ALA A 293 -10.48 1.07 -9.79
N ALA A 294 -9.85 2.24 -9.62
CA ALA A 294 -10.38 3.31 -8.78
C ALA A 294 -11.69 3.89 -9.34
N ILE A 295 -11.73 4.17 -10.64
CA ILE A 295 -12.94 4.64 -11.34
C ILE A 295 -14.06 3.59 -11.23
N GLY A 296 -13.75 2.31 -11.46
CA GLY A 296 -14.72 1.23 -11.31
C GLY A 296 -15.27 1.11 -9.89
N ALA A 297 -14.39 1.16 -8.88
CA ALA A 297 -14.81 1.12 -7.48
C ALA A 297 -15.73 2.27 -7.10
N CYS A 298 -15.45 3.48 -7.59
CA CYS A 298 -16.28 4.66 -7.34
C CYS A 298 -17.61 4.61 -8.10
N HIS A 299 -17.55 4.34 -9.41
CA HIS A 299 -18.72 4.39 -10.29
C HIS A 299 -19.75 3.32 -9.94
N GLU A 300 -19.33 2.07 -9.69
CA GLU A 300 -20.26 0.99 -9.31
C GLU A 300 -20.95 1.26 -7.95
N ASN A 301 -20.37 2.15 -7.13
CA ASN A 301 -20.94 2.63 -5.87
C ASN A 301 -21.65 3.99 -6.00
N GLY A 302 -22.05 4.38 -7.22
CA GLY A 302 -22.96 5.51 -7.47
C GLY A 302 -22.29 6.88 -7.63
N ILE A 303 -20.98 6.93 -7.87
CA ILE A 303 -20.27 8.18 -8.16
C ILE A 303 -20.22 8.43 -9.66
N ASP A 304 -20.62 9.61 -10.09
CA ASP A 304 -20.65 9.98 -11.51
C ASP A 304 -19.26 9.90 -12.17
N PHE A 305 -19.21 9.47 -13.43
CA PHE A 305 -17.96 9.38 -14.19
C PHE A 305 -17.20 10.71 -14.24
N GLU A 306 -17.90 11.84 -14.39
CA GLU A 306 -17.28 13.17 -14.43
C GLU A 306 -16.50 13.47 -13.14
N LYS A 307 -17.05 13.10 -11.98
CA LYS A 307 -16.39 13.26 -10.68
C LYS A 307 -15.20 12.30 -10.54
N CYS A 308 -15.34 11.07 -11.03
CA CYS A 308 -14.25 10.10 -11.04
C CYS A 308 -13.06 10.60 -11.88
N ILE A 309 -13.31 11.02 -13.13
CA ILE A 309 -12.28 11.53 -14.05
C ILE A 309 -11.61 12.77 -13.47
N LYS A 310 -12.39 13.71 -12.92
CA LYS A 310 -11.85 14.90 -12.27
C LYS A 310 -10.94 14.54 -11.08
N GLY A 311 -11.40 13.65 -10.19
CA GLY A 311 -10.60 13.20 -9.05
C GLY A 311 -9.29 12.53 -9.46
N ILE A 312 -9.29 11.74 -10.54
CA ILE A 312 -8.05 11.17 -11.09
C ILE A 312 -7.10 12.26 -11.62
N GLY A 313 -7.63 13.29 -12.29
CA GLY A 313 -6.83 14.42 -12.77
C GLY A 313 -6.20 15.25 -11.64
N ASP A 314 -6.88 15.36 -10.50
CA ASP A 314 -6.41 16.09 -9.32
C ASP A 314 -5.40 15.30 -8.47
N TYR A 315 -5.30 13.97 -8.67
CA TYR A 315 -4.43 13.10 -7.88
C TYR A 315 -2.94 13.29 -8.20
N LYS A 316 -2.16 13.71 -7.20
CA LYS A 316 -0.72 14.05 -7.33
C LYS A 316 0.26 12.96 -6.87
N GLY A 317 -0.24 11.78 -6.50
CA GLY A 317 0.58 10.67 -6.01
C GLY A 317 0.63 10.56 -4.49
N VAL A 318 1.32 9.53 -4.01
CA VAL A 318 1.66 9.34 -2.60
C VAL A 318 3.16 9.54 -2.46
N HIS A 319 3.62 10.00 -1.29
CA HIS A 319 5.05 10.00 -0.97
C HIS A 319 5.68 8.65 -1.27
N ARG A 320 6.92 8.70 -1.76
CA ARG A 320 7.71 7.53 -2.12
C ARG A 320 7.07 6.64 -3.19
N ARG A 321 6.25 7.16 -4.11
CA ARG A 321 5.72 6.40 -5.26
C ARG A 321 5.96 7.17 -6.54
N LEU A 322 7.08 6.89 -7.21
CA LEU A 322 7.60 7.68 -8.34
C LEU A 322 7.64 9.19 -8.03
N GLU A 323 7.94 9.53 -6.77
CA GLU A 323 7.85 10.88 -6.24
C GLU A 323 9.00 11.74 -6.76
N PHE A 324 8.71 12.90 -7.34
CA PHE A 324 9.73 13.89 -7.67
C PHE A 324 10.16 14.65 -6.41
N LYS A 325 11.45 14.57 -6.05
CA LYS A 325 11.99 15.20 -4.85
C LYS A 325 12.63 16.57 -5.11
N GLY A 326 13.12 16.80 -6.33
CA GLY A 326 13.79 18.06 -6.71
C GLY A 326 14.84 17.89 -7.81
N LEU A 327 15.60 18.95 -8.05
CA LEU A 327 16.69 18.96 -9.03
C LEU A 327 18.05 19.09 -8.34
N TYR A 328 19.02 18.27 -8.76
CA TYR A 328 20.43 18.39 -8.40
C TYR A 328 21.26 18.67 -9.66
N LYS A 329 21.79 19.90 -9.80
CA LYS A 329 22.48 20.35 -11.03
C LYS A 329 21.68 19.98 -12.29
N ASN A 330 20.39 20.33 -12.31
CA ASN A 330 19.38 19.96 -13.32
C ASN A 330 19.09 18.45 -13.50
N SER A 331 19.76 17.57 -12.74
CA SER A 331 19.41 16.15 -12.70
C SER A 331 18.16 15.95 -11.87
N ARG A 332 17.23 15.11 -12.35
CA ARG A 332 15.98 14.83 -11.65
C ARG A 332 16.23 13.85 -10.51
N VAL A 333 15.85 14.21 -9.28
CA VAL A 333 15.93 13.32 -8.11
C VAL A 333 14.53 12.78 -7.80
N MET A 334 14.40 11.47 -7.74
CA MET A 334 13.14 10.77 -7.51
C MET A 334 13.26 9.73 -6.39
N ASP A 335 12.14 9.38 -5.76
CA ASP A 335 12.04 8.30 -4.76
C ASP A 335 10.89 7.34 -5.05
N ASP A 336 11.11 6.05 -4.83
CA ASP A 336 10.10 5.00 -4.94
C ASP A 336 10.25 3.93 -3.85
N TYR A 337 9.12 3.52 -3.28
CA TYR A 337 8.99 2.46 -2.29
C TYR A 337 9.09 1.06 -2.91
N ALA A 338 9.09 0.96 -4.24
CA ALA A 338 9.25 -0.27 -5.00
C ALA A 338 10.36 -1.17 -4.43
N HIS A 339 9.97 -2.35 -3.97
CA HIS A 339 10.87 -3.32 -3.33
C HIS A 339 10.66 -4.75 -3.82
N HIS A 340 9.62 -4.99 -4.61
CA HIS A 340 9.41 -6.23 -5.35
C HIS A 340 9.95 -6.08 -6.80
N PRO A 341 10.51 -7.14 -7.44
CA PRO A 341 11.00 -7.06 -8.81
C PRO A 341 10.00 -6.49 -9.82
N THR A 342 8.73 -6.88 -9.72
CA THR A 342 7.64 -6.39 -10.58
C THR A 342 7.44 -4.87 -10.45
N GLU A 343 7.50 -4.35 -9.22
CA GLU A 343 7.39 -2.91 -8.94
C GLU A 343 8.60 -2.16 -9.47
N ILE A 344 9.80 -2.66 -9.21
CA ILE A 344 11.06 -2.04 -9.64
C ILE A 344 11.09 -1.89 -11.17
N LYS A 345 10.79 -2.99 -11.88
CA LYS A 345 10.75 -3.00 -13.35
C LYS A 345 9.72 -2.00 -13.89
N SER A 346 8.55 -1.96 -13.28
CA SER A 346 7.47 -1.05 -13.67
C SER A 346 7.84 0.42 -13.45
N SER A 347 8.48 0.73 -12.33
CA SER A 347 8.92 2.08 -11.97
C SER A 347 10.09 2.56 -12.84
N ILE A 348 11.10 1.70 -13.07
CA ILE A 348 12.22 2.02 -13.97
C ILE A 348 11.71 2.28 -15.39
N SER A 349 10.80 1.46 -15.90
CA SER A 349 10.19 1.66 -17.22
C SER A 349 9.43 2.99 -17.32
N ALA A 350 8.67 3.34 -16.29
CA ALA A 350 7.98 4.63 -16.21
C ALA A 350 8.96 5.81 -16.25
N ILE A 351 10.02 5.73 -15.44
CA ILE A 351 11.04 6.78 -15.36
C ILE A 351 11.78 6.90 -16.69
N LYS A 352 12.21 5.78 -17.28
CA LYS A 352 13.00 5.74 -18.51
C LYS A 352 12.28 6.41 -19.69
N LYS A 353 10.95 6.29 -19.79
CA LYS A 353 10.14 6.99 -20.81
C LYS A 353 10.21 8.52 -20.71
N SER A 354 10.45 9.05 -19.51
CA SER A 354 10.59 10.49 -19.25
C SER A 354 12.04 10.94 -19.05
N CYS A 355 12.99 10.01 -19.12
CA CYS A 355 14.39 10.25 -18.86
C CYS A 355 15.05 10.83 -20.12
N LYS A 356 15.70 11.98 -19.99
CA LYS A 356 16.39 12.64 -21.11
C LYS A 356 17.76 12.03 -21.42
N LYS A 357 18.50 11.64 -20.37
CA LYS A 357 19.84 11.03 -20.48
C LYS A 357 19.91 9.74 -19.67
N ARG A 358 20.85 9.63 -18.72
CA ARG A 358 21.10 8.40 -17.98
C ARG A 358 20.19 8.30 -16.76
N LEU A 359 19.74 7.09 -16.48
CA LEU A 359 19.02 6.70 -15.29
C LEU A 359 19.98 6.00 -14.32
N PHE A 360 20.19 6.63 -13.17
CA PHE A 360 20.86 6.05 -12.01
C PHE A 360 19.81 5.46 -11.07
N THR A 361 19.87 4.16 -10.82
CA THR A 361 19.02 3.49 -9.84
C THR A 361 19.83 3.12 -8.62
N VAL A 362 19.44 3.68 -7.46
CA VAL A 362 20.00 3.31 -6.16
C VAL A 362 18.98 2.43 -5.45
N PHE A 363 19.30 1.15 -5.26
CA PHE A 363 18.38 0.17 -4.69
C PHE A 363 18.89 -0.37 -3.35
N GLN A 364 18.02 -0.34 -2.34
CA GLN A 364 18.22 -1.02 -1.07
C GLN A 364 17.32 -2.27 -1.01
N PRO A 365 17.90 -3.48 -1.11
CA PRO A 365 17.13 -4.71 -0.93
C PRO A 365 16.47 -4.72 0.45
N HIS A 366 15.21 -5.17 0.52
CA HIS A 366 14.48 -5.29 1.77
C HIS A 366 14.32 -6.76 2.13
N THR A 367 14.82 -7.17 3.30
CA THR A 367 14.89 -8.54 3.85
C THR A 367 15.83 -9.50 3.10
N PHE A 368 16.51 -10.37 3.84
CA PHE A 368 17.40 -11.41 3.30
C PHE A 368 16.58 -12.48 2.59
N THR A 369 15.50 -12.95 3.20
CA THR A 369 14.64 -14.01 2.64
C THR A 369 14.14 -13.65 1.24
N ARG A 370 13.58 -12.44 1.07
CA ARG A 370 13.07 -11.98 -0.23
C ARG A 370 14.19 -11.85 -1.26
N THR A 371 15.33 -11.26 -0.88
CA THR A 371 16.48 -11.10 -1.77
C THR A 371 16.98 -12.44 -2.28
N LYS A 372 17.02 -13.46 -1.41
CA LYS A 372 17.43 -14.82 -1.76
C LYS A 372 16.42 -15.52 -2.67
N LEU A 373 15.14 -15.53 -2.28
CA LEU A 373 14.10 -16.26 -3.01
C LEU A 373 13.84 -15.68 -4.40
N LEU A 374 13.96 -14.35 -4.55
CA LEU A 374 13.67 -13.64 -5.80
C LEU A 374 14.93 -13.14 -6.52
N LEU A 375 16.12 -13.72 -6.22
CA LEU A 375 17.42 -13.23 -6.72
C LEU A 375 17.42 -13.05 -8.25
N ASP A 376 16.99 -14.06 -9.01
CA ASP A 376 16.98 -14.02 -10.47
C ASP A 376 15.99 -12.98 -11.02
N SER A 377 14.85 -12.81 -10.34
CA SER A 377 13.84 -11.81 -10.70
C SER A 377 14.33 -10.39 -10.41
N PHE A 378 14.98 -10.17 -9.26
CA PHE A 378 15.66 -8.90 -8.97
C PHE A 378 16.77 -8.62 -9.98
N ALA A 379 17.57 -9.60 -10.35
CA ALA A 379 18.68 -9.38 -11.26
C ALA A 379 18.21 -8.81 -12.62
N LYS A 380 17.01 -9.20 -13.08
CA LYS A 380 16.37 -8.75 -14.32
C LYS A 380 15.49 -7.51 -14.18
N SER A 381 15.23 -7.02 -12.97
CA SER A 381 14.31 -5.89 -12.79
C SER A 381 14.93 -4.53 -13.11
N PHE A 382 16.26 -4.47 -13.25
CA PHE A 382 17.03 -3.23 -13.43
C PHE A 382 17.49 -2.97 -14.88
N ASP A 383 17.15 -3.83 -15.84
CA ASP A 383 17.75 -3.87 -17.19
C ASP A 383 17.65 -2.55 -18.00
N GLN A 384 16.75 -1.65 -17.63
CA GLN A 384 16.55 -0.36 -18.30
C GLN A 384 17.31 0.81 -17.65
N SER A 385 17.98 0.58 -16.52
CA SER A 385 18.81 1.56 -15.83
C SER A 385 20.21 1.62 -16.43
N ASP A 386 20.78 2.81 -16.57
CA ASP A 386 22.12 2.96 -17.16
C ASP A 386 23.23 2.72 -16.13
N VAL A 387 22.96 3.02 -14.85
CA VAL A 387 23.85 2.77 -13.71
C VAL A 387 23.01 2.25 -12.54
N ILE A 388 23.44 1.13 -11.96
CA ILE A 388 22.75 0.45 -10.85
C ILE A 388 23.69 0.44 -9.65
N ILE A 389 23.22 0.99 -8.53
CA ILE A 389 23.93 1.03 -7.26
C ILE A 389 23.12 0.23 -6.24
N ILE A 390 23.67 -0.88 -5.76
CA ILE A 390 23.04 -1.71 -4.73
C ILE A 390 23.71 -1.43 -3.39
N THR A 391 22.92 -1.09 -2.37
CA THR A 391 23.38 -0.92 -0.99
C THR A 391 23.14 -2.17 -0.15
N ASP A 392 23.57 -2.18 1.11
CA ASP A 392 23.30 -3.26 2.06
C ASP A 392 21.81 -3.60 2.18
N ILE A 393 21.54 -4.90 2.40
CA ILE A 393 20.20 -5.42 2.62
C ILE A 393 19.66 -4.82 3.92
N TYR A 394 18.50 -4.15 3.84
CA TYR A 394 17.76 -3.71 5.00
C TYR A 394 17.06 -4.90 5.64
N ALA A 395 17.59 -5.37 6.76
CA ALA A 395 17.12 -6.58 7.44
C ALA A 395 15.65 -6.51 7.93
N ALA A 396 15.13 -5.31 8.16
CA ALA A 396 13.87 -5.08 8.87
C ALA A 396 13.81 -5.81 10.22
N ARG A 397 13.19 -7.00 10.27
CA ARG A 397 13.06 -7.84 11.48
C ARG A 397 13.86 -9.15 11.40
N GLU A 398 14.50 -9.43 10.28
CA GLU A 398 15.21 -10.68 10.05
C GLU A 398 16.59 -10.70 10.70
N LYS A 399 17.04 -11.90 11.06
CA LYS A 399 18.44 -12.15 11.41
C LYS A 399 19.21 -12.51 10.15
N ASP A 400 20.40 -11.95 10.01
CA ASP A 400 21.32 -12.33 8.96
C ASP A 400 21.98 -13.68 9.30
N TYR A 401 21.79 -14.67 8.44
CA TYR A 401 22.42 -15.99 8.55
C TYR A 401 23.63 -16.15 7.60
N GLY A 402 23.98 -15.12 6.83
CA GLY A 402 25.13 -15.09 5.93
C GLY A 402 24.94 -15.85 4.61
N ASP A 403 23.72 -16.25 4.28
CA ASP A 403 23.39 -17.04 3.09
C ASP A 403 23.09 -16.20 1.84
N ILE A 404 22.91 -14.88 2.00
CA ILE A 404 22.73 -13.92 0.91
C ILE A 404 23.38 -12.58 1.27
N HIS A 405 23.98 -11.92 0.28
CA HIS A 405 24.57 -10.58 0.45
C HIS A 405 24.21 -9.71 -0.76
N SER A 406 24.15 -8.38 -0.61
CA SER A 406 23.89 -7.46 -1.73
C SER A 406 24.87 -7.63 -2.91
N LYS A 407 26.09 -8.07 -2.62
CA LYS A 407 27.10 -8.43 -3.65
C LYS A 407 26.65 -9.61 -4.50
N THR A 408 25.98 -10.61 -3.93
CA THR A 408 25.39 -11.72 -4.68
C THR A 408 24.39 -11.22 -5.72
N LEU A 409 23.58 -10.21 -5.36
CA LEU A 409 22.68 -9.56 -6.31
C LEU A 409 23.43 -8.76 -7.38
N VAL A 410 24.47 -8.02 -7.01
CA VAL A 410 25.32 -7.31 -7.99
C VAL A 410 25.98 -8.27 -8.97
N ASP A 411 26.50 -9.40 -8.51
CA ASP A 411 27.09 -10.43 -9.36
C ASP A 411 26.03 -11.02 -10.32
N ALA A 412 24.83 -11.30 -9.81
CA ALA A 412 23.71 -11.78 -10.63
C ALA A 412 23.29 -10.76 -11.71
N ILE A 413 23.22 -9.47 -11.37
CA ILE A 413 22.95 -8.39 -12.34
C ILE A 413 24.10 -8.28 -13.37
N SER A 414 25.34 -8.39 -12.91
CA SER A 414 26.55 -8.20 -13.74
C SER A 414 26.69 -9.26 -14.84
N ASN A 415 26.01 -10.40 -14.70
CA ASN A 415 25.97 -11.44 -15.74
C ASN A 415 25.29 -10.97 -17.04
N HIS A 416 24.40 -9.98 -16.98
CA HIS A 416 23.68 -9.46 -18.15
C HIS A 416 23.64 -7.93 -18.24
N HIS A 417 24.14 -7.20 -17.24
CA HIS A 417 24.16 -5.74 -17.23
C HIS A 417 25.51 -5.18 -16.77
N LYS A 418 26.13 -4.31 -17.57
CA LYS A 418 27.55 -3.92 -17.39
C LYS A 418 27.85 -2.95 -16.25
N ASN A 419 26.85 -2.23 -15.75
CA ASN A 419 27.05 -1.10 -14.82
C ASN A 419 26.29 -1.32 -13.50
N ALA A 420 26.60 -2.40 -12.79
CA ALA A 420 26.10 -2.64 -11.44
C ALA A 420 27.25 -2.57 -10.44
N ILE A 421 27.08 -1.78 -9.38
CA ILE A 421 28.09 -1.62 -8.33
C ILE A 421 27.47 -1.78 -6.95
N TYR A 422 28.22 -2.38 -6.04
CA TYR A 422 27.88 -2.42 -4.63
C TYR A 422 28.58 -1.27 -3.90
N ILE A 423 27.80 -0.44 -3.22
CA ILE A 423 28.31 0.60 -2.31
C ILE A 423 27.54 0.48 -1.01
N LYS A 424 28.26 0.22 0.08
CA LYS A 424 27.67 -0.06 1.38
C LYS A 424 27.04 1.18 2.04
N GLU A 425 27.84 2.23 2.19
CA GLU A 425 27.48 3.38 3.01
C GLU A 425 26.75 4.44 2.17
N PHE A 426 25.65 4.99 2.71
CA PHE A 426 24.86 6.01 2.01
C PHE A 426 25.67 7.27 1.67
N SER A 427 26.59 7.66 2.56
CA SER A 427 27.51 8.79 2.35
C SER A 427 28.42 8.58 1.13
N ASP A 428 28.90 7.37 0.92
CA ASP A 428 29.72 7.01 -0.25
C ASP A 428 28.89 7.00 -1.53
N ILE A 429 27.62 6.56 -1.47
CA ILE A 429 26.69 6.65 -2.60
C ILE A 429 26.45 8.11 -2.99
N ILE A 430 26.21 8.98 -2.01
CA ILE A 430 26.01 10.42 -2.25
C ILE A 430 27.26 11.03 -2.88
N ARG A 431 28.46 10.71 -2.39
CA ARG A 431 29.72 11.17 -3.01
C ARG A 431 29.82 10.70 -4.46
N TYR A 432 29.56 9.42 -4.71
CA TYR A 432 29.57 8.85 -6.06
C TYR A 432 28.59 9.57 -6.99
N LEU A 433 27.36 9.83 -6.56
CA LEU A 433 26.35 10.55 -7.34
C LEU A 433 26.82 12.00 -7.64
N LYS A 434 27.36 12.71 -6.65
CA LYS A 434 27.87 14.09 -6.83
C LYS A 434 29.01 14.19 -7.85
N GLU A 435 29.85 13.16 -7.93
CA GLU A 435 30.99 13.07 -8.85
C GLU A 435 30.58 12.63 -10.28
N ASN A 436 29.52 11.83 -10.40
CA ASN A 436 29.20 11.13 -11.65
C ASN A 436 27.93 11.64 -12.36
N LEU A 437 27.00 12.29 -11.66
CA LEU A 437 25.80 12.87 -12.27
C LEU A 437 26.16 14.01 -13.23
N LYS A 438 25.52 14.01 -14.39
CA LYS A 438 25.63 15.05 -15.41
C LYS A 438 24.27 15.70 -15.63
N ASP A 439 24.30 16.91 -16.16
CA ASP A 439 23.11 17.69 -16.55
C ASP A 439 22.07 16.83 -17.28
N ASP A 440 20.79 16.95 -16.91
CA ASP A 440 19.65 16.14 -17.39
C ASP A 440 19.66 14.63 -17.10
N ASP A 441 20.57 14.10 -16.27
CA ASP A 441 20.45 12.74 -15.76
C ASP A 441 19.25 12.62 -14.80
N THR A 442 18.80 11.40 -14.53
CA THR A 442 17.80 11.10 -13.51
C THR A 442 18.39 10.12 -12.49
N VAL A 443 18.19 10.39 -11.21
CA VAL A 443 18.46 9.45 -10.12
C VAL A 443 17.16 9.06 -9.45
N VAL A 444 16.98 7.77 -9.20
CA VAL A 444 15.88 7.23 -8.41
C VAL A 444 16.43 6.41 -7.26
N THR A 445 15.99 6.72 -6.04
CA THR A 445 16.17 5.87 -4.86
C THR A 445 14.99 4.91 -4.78
N MET A 446 15.27 3.62 -4.58
CA MET A 446 14.25 2.56 -4.61
C MET A 446 14.40 1.61 -3.42
N GLY A 447 13.32 1.39 -2.68
CA GLY A 447 13.24 0.40 -1.60
C GLY A 447 12.35 0.83 -0.44
N ALA A 448 11.90 -0.13 0.36
CA ALA A 448 11.00 0.10 1.50
C ALA A 448 11.68 0.68 2.75
N GLY A 449 13.01 0.54 2.86
CA GLY A 449 13.82 1.01 3.97
C GLY A 449 14.09 2.53 3.93
N ASN A 450 15.27 2.92 4.40
CA ASN A 450 15.68 4.32 4.56
C ASN A 450 16.44 4.91 3.35
N VAL A 451 16.55 4.17 2.24
CA VAL A 451 17.24 4.61 1.01
C VAL A 451 16.80 5.98 0.47
N TYR A 452 15.57 6.42 0.75
CA TYR A 452 15.04 7.72 0.37
C TYR A 452 15.88 8.89 0.94
N GLU A 453 16.60 8.67 2.05
CA GLU A 453 17.48 9.66 2.69
C GLU A 453 18.60 10.10 1.75
N ILE A 454 19.09 9.22 0.88
CA ILE A 454 20.12 9.53 -0.13
C ILE A 454 19.67 10.67 -1.05
N GLY A 455 18.43 10.59 -1.54
CA GLY A 455 17.85 11.61 -2.40
C GLY A 455 17.67 12.94 -1.66
N GLN A 456 17.22 12.90 -0.41
CA GLN A 456 17.08 14.10 0.42
C GLN A 456 18.44 14.77 0.70
N GLU A 457 19.46 14.01 1.07
CA GLU A 457 20.80 14.54 1.36
C GLU A 457 21.53 15.06 0.12
N LEU A 458 21.30 14.43 -1.04
CA LEU A 458 21.80 14.92 -2.31
C LEU A 458 21.27 16.34 -2.60
N LEU A 459 19.99 16.60 -2.27
CA LEU A 459 19.34 17.89 -2.48
C LEU A 459 19.69 18.96 -1.43
N LYS A 460 20.05 18.59 -0.20
CA LYS A 460 20.40 19.53 0.89
C LYS A 460 21.64 20.39 0.61
N ASN A 461 22.48 20.00 -0.35
CA ASN A 461 23.78 20.62 -0.63
C ASN A 461 23.86 21.24 -2.04
N ASN A 462 22.73 21.69 -2.60
CA ASN A 462 22.68 22.43 -3.87
C ASN A 462 22.77 23.94 -3.66
#